data_AF-A0A239DEM2-F1
#
_entry.id   AF-A0A239DEM2-F1
#
_cell.length_a   1.000
_cell.length_b   1.000
_cell.length_c   1.000
_cell.angle_alpha   90.00
_cell.angle_beta   90.00
_cell.angle_gamma   90.00
#
_symmetry.space_group_name_H-M   'P 1'
#
loop_
_entity.id
_entity.type
_entity.pdbx_description
1 polymer ?
#
loop_
_entity_poly.entity_id
_entity_poly.type
_entity_poly.pdbx_seq_one_letter_code
_entity_poly.pdbx_strand_id
1 'polypeptide(L)'
;MAEIADIVGVTGGAALDVLQERLRAVATEYRRVISVTPCDMPGAPSDETLSQRLAWVDAQLLNPIGKLLEALDPENRHMLSLWPEEVSPELVPDCDAIAEQLKGLQVLGWNVAIMIAKYRHHDLPHGPLIRYHIVAAIAEVLDEALPDLRPSRGTYDATTKQFYGVYPALVRRIFLEITGLNEQLDRLIKEQVDQRRR
;
A
#
# COMPACT_ATOMS: atom_id res chain seq x y z
N MET A 1 -0.66 4.57 -22.93
CA MET A 1 -0.01 3.75 -23.99
C MET A 1 0.46 4.48 -25.26
N ALA A 2 -0.37 5.17 -26.07
CA ALA A 2 0.10 5.82 -27.32
C ALA A 2 1.26 6.81 -27.09
N GLU A 3 1.11 7.72 -26.11
CA GLU A 3 2.17 8.65 -25.72
C GLU A 3 3.42 7.96 -25.14
N ILE A 4 3.32 6.75 -24.57
CA ILE A 4 4.49 5.99 -24.10
C ILE A 4 5.30 5.51 -25.30
N ALA A 5 4.63 4.97 -26.32
CA ALA A 5 5.29 4.55 -27.56
C ALA A 5 5.98 5.72 -28.27
N ASP A 6 5.34 6.90 -28.28
CA ASP A 6 5.92 8.13 -28.83
C ASP A 6 7.20 8.57 -28.08
N ILE A 7 7.22 8.47 -26.75
CA ILE A 7 8.40 8.83 -25.94
C ILE A 7 9.56 7.85 -26.17
N VAL A 8 9.29 6.55 -26.32
CA VAL A 8 10.33 5.55 -26.62
C VAL A 8 10.88 5.72 -28.04
N GLY A 9 10.15 6.41 -28.93
CA GLY A 9 10.52 6.56 -30.34
C GLY A 9 10.41 5.24 -31.11
N VAL A 10 9.64 4.27 -30.58
CA VAL A 10 9.45 2.94 -31.17
C VAL A 10 7.95 2.74 -31.43
N THR A 11 7.57 2.85 -32.70
CA THR A 11 6.20 2.57 -33.17
C THR A 11 6.01 1.08 -33.42
N GLY A 12 5.77 0.33 -32.35
CA GLY A 12 5.44 -1.10 -32.40
C GLY A 12 6.64 -2.06 -32.34
N GLY A 13 6.37 -3.33 -32.03
CA GLY A 13 7.37 -4.40 -31.93
C GLY A 13 7.26 -5.20 -30.63
N ALA A 14 7.94 -6.36 -30.57
CA ALA A 14 7.87 -7.29 -29.44
C ALA A 14 8.25 -6.66 -28.09
N ALA A 15 9.20 -5.72 -28.07
CA ALA A 15 9.59 -4.97 -26.89
C ALA A 15 8.44 -4.10 -26.34
N LEU A 16 7.65 -3.49 -27.23
CA LEU A 16 6.49 -2.70 -26.81
C LEU A 16 5.41 -3.61 -26.22
N ASP A 17 5.14 -4.77 -26.82
CA ASP A 17 4.14 -5.73 -26.31
C ASP A 17 4.50 -6.24 -24.91
N VAL A 18 5.78 -6.60 -24.70
CA VAL A 18 6.31 -6.98 -23.38
C VAL A 18 6.15 -5.83 -22.39
N LEU A 19 6.52 -4.61 -22.78
CA LEU A 19 6.33 -3.42 -21.94
C LEU A 19 4.86 -3.25 -21.54
N GLN A 20 3.92 -3.34 -22.49
CA GLN A 20 2.50 -3.14 -22.20
C GLN A 20 2.00 -4.18 -21.19
N GLU A 21 2.35 -5.44 -21.41
CA GLU A 21 1.85 -6.53 -20.58
C GLU A 21 2.39 -6.43 -19.15
N ARG A 22 3.70 -6.18 -19.01
CA ARG A 22 4.32 -5.96 -17.70
C ARG A 22 3.74 -4.75 -16.97
N LEU A 23 3.54 -3.64 -17.68
CA LEU A 23 2.94 -2.45 -17.08
C LEU A 23 1.49 -2.66 -16.66
N ARG A 24 0.69 -3.45 -17.39
CA ARG A 24 -0.68 -3.82 -16.95
C ARG A 24 -0.66 -4.62 -15.66
N ALA A 25 0.27 -5.57 -15.52
CA ALA A 25 0.41 -6.35 -14.29
C ALA A 25 0.77 -5.44 -13.10
N VAL A 26 1.80 -4.60 -13.26
CA VAL A 26 2.22 -3.61 -12.25
C VAL A 26 1.08 -2.64 -11.91
N ALA A 27 0.37 -2.11 -12.91
CA ALA A 27 -0.75 -1.20 -12.69
C ALA A 27 -1.88 -1.86 -11.90
N THR A 28 -2.24 -3.11 -12.23
CA THR A 28 -3.27 -3.88 -11.53
C THR A 28 -2.89 -4.10 -10.07
N GLU A 29 -1.64 -4.50 -9.82
CA GLU A 29 -1.13 -4.73 -8.47
C GLU A 29 -1.19 -3.46 -7.62
N TYR A 30 -0.59 -2.36 -8.10
CA TYR A 30 -0.50 -1.15 -7.29
C TYR A 30 -1.84 -0.43 -7.12
N ARG A 31 -2.74 -0.49 -8.10
CA ARG A 31 -4.12 -0.01 -7.90
C ARG A 31 -4.82 -0.80 -6.80
N ARG A 32 -4.61 -2.12 -6.72
CA ARG A 32 -5.12 -2.93 -5.60
C ARG A 32 -4.52 -2.49 -4.27
N VAL A 33 -3.21 -2.31 -4.20
CA VAL A 33 -2.52 -1.85 -2.99
C VAL A 33 -3.06 -0.50 -2.52
N ILE A 34 -3.22 0.46 -3.44
CA ILE A 34 -3.79 1.78 -3.16
C ILE A 34 -5.21 1.64 -2.61
N SER A 35 -6.06 0.81 -3.24
CA SER A 35 -7.47 0.65 -2.86
C SER A 35 -7.72 0.08 -1.46
N VAL A 36 -6.70 -0.51 -0.83
CA VAL A 36 -6.81 -1.10 0.52
C VAL A 36 -5.94 -0.39 1.55
N THR A 37 -5.14 0.60 1.16
CA THR A 37 -4.16 1.25 2.05
C THR A 37 -4.53 2.72 2.25
N PRO A 38 -4.78 3.17 3.49
CA PRO A 38 -4.95 4.58 3.78
C PRO A 38 -3.70 5.37 3.37
N CYS A 39 -3.88 6.26 2.41
CA CYS A 39 -2.85 7.12 1.84
C CYS A 39 -3.49 8.27 1.06
N ASP A 40 -2.67 9.21 0.64
CA ASP A 40 -3.06 10.43 -0.08
C ASP A 40 -3.30 10.22 -1.59
N MET A 41 -3.32 8.96 -2.06
CA MET A 41 -3.46 8.64 -3.48
C MET A 41 -4.93 8.50 -3.91
N PRO A 42 -5.28 8.87 -5.16
CA PRO A 42 -6.61 8.64 -5.71
C PRO A 42 -7.02 7.16 -5.65
N GLY A 43 -8.23 6.91 -5.15
CA GLY A 43 -8.77 5.55 -4.99
C GLY A 43 -8.37 4.87 -3.68
N ALA A 44 -7.57 5.51 -2.83
CA ALA A 44 -7.34 5.05 -1.47
C ALA A 44 -8.64 5.11 -0.64
N PRO A 45 -8.81 4.23 0.36
CA PRO A 45 -10.01 4.22 1.21
C PRO A 45 -10.14 5.48 2.06
N SER A 46 -9.02 6.14 2.36
CA SER A 46 -8.91 7.29 3.26
C SER A 46 -7.46 7.80 3.32
N ASP A 47 -7.22 8.95 3.94
CA ASP A 47 -5.92 9.62 4.04
C ASP A 47 -5.34 9.64 5.48
N GLU A 48 -5.78 8.76 6.38
CA GLU A 48 -5.30 8.81 7.76
C GLU A 48 -3.80 8.51 7.88
N THR A 49 -3.17 9.31 8.72
CA THR A 49 -1.77 9.12 9.13
C THR A 49 -1.59 7.82 9.92
N LEU A 50 -0.33 7.33 9.98
CA LEU A 50 0.03 6.18 10.81
C LEU A 50 -0.39 6.34 12.28
N SER A 51 -0.30 7.56 12.82
CA SER A 51 -0.71 7.85 14.21
C SER A 51 -2.22 7.74 14.39
N GLN A 52 -3.02 8.26 13.45
CA GLN A 52 -4.48 8.13 13.47
C GLN A 52 -4.90 6.67 13.34
N ARG A 53 -4.28 5.91 12.42
CA ARG A 53 -4.55 4.46 12.29
C ARG A 53 -4.20 3.69 13.56
N LEU A 54 -3.05 3.97 14.18
CA LEU A 54 -2.65 3.31 15.42
C LEU A 54 -3.64 3.60 16.55
N ALA A 55 -4.06 4.86 16.70
CA ALA A 55 -5.06 5.25 17.69
C ALA A 55 -6.42 4.58 17.43
N TRP A 56 -6.81 4.45 16.16
CA TRP A 56 -8.04 3.76 15.78
C TRP A 56 -7.97 2.27 16.11
N VAL A 57 -6.87 1.58 15.77
CA VAL A 57 -6.68 0.15 16.09
C VAL A 57 -6.74 -0.08 17.60
N ASP A 58 -6.12 0.79 18.39
CA ASP A 58 -6.18 0.69 19.84
C ASP A 58 -7.62 0.88 20.36
N ALA A 59 -8.26 1.99 19.99
CA ALA A 59 -9.56 2.38 20.53
C ALA A 59 -10.72 1.50 20.05
N GLN A 60 -10.70 1.06 18.78
CA GLN A 60 -11.83 0.40 18.13
C GLN A 60 -11.68 -1.12 18.02
N LEU A 61 -10.46 -1.65 18.17
CA LEU A 61 -10.21 -3.09 18.06
C LEU A 61 -9.63 -3.66 19.35
N LEU A 62 -8.43 -3.23 19.76
CA LEU A 62 -7.71 -3.86 20.87
C LEU A 62 -8.39 -3.66 22.22
N ASN A 63 -8.80 -2.42 22.54
CA ASN A 63 -9.47 -2.11 23.81
C ASN A 63 -10.83 -2.82 23.95
N PRO A 64 -11.73 -2.80 22.94
CA PRO A 64 -12.97 -3.55 23.00
C PRO A 64 -12.76 -5.06 23.16
N ILE A 65 -11.80 -5.65 22.42
CA ILE A 65 -11.49 -7.08 22.56
C ILE A 65 -11.03 -7.41 23.98
N GLY A 66 -10.18 -6.57 24.58
CA GLY A 66 -9.75 -6.77 25.98
C GLY A 66 -10.93 -6.84 26.96
N LYS A 67 -11.89 -5.92 26.83
CA LYS A 67 -13.10 -5.90 27.65
C LYS A 67 -14.01 -7.10 27.42
N LEU A 68 -14.15 -7.54 26.16
CA LEU A 68 -14.97 -8.71 25.83
C LEU A 68 -14.33 -10.00 26.36
N LEU A 69 -13.01 -10.14 26.25
CA LEU A 69 -12.29 -11.28 26.81
C LEU A 69 -12.44 -11.33 28.34
N GLU A 70 -12.36 -10.19 29.03
CA GLU A 70 -12.60 -10.10 30.47
C GLU A 70 -14.04 -10.51 30.84
N ALA A 71 -15.04 -10.06 30.08
CA ALA A 71 -16.44 -10.43 30.31
C ALA A 71 -16.72 -11.93 30.06
N LEU A 72 -15.97 -12.56 29.15
CA LEU A 72 -16.08 -13.98 28.82
C LEU A 72 -15.21 -14.89 29.70
N ASP A 73 -14.41 -14.32 30.61
CA ASP A 73 -13.63 -15.09 31.57
C ASP A 73 -14.55 -15.96 32.44
N PRO A 74 -14.21 -17.24 32.69
CA PRO A 74 -15.02 -18.14 33.51
C PRO A 74 -15.45 -17.56 34.87
N GLU A 75 -14.62 -16.72 35.49
CA GLU A 75 -14.93 -16.07 36.77
C GLU A 75 -16.04 -15.02 36.63
N ASN A 76 -16.19 -14.40 35.46
CA ASN A 76 -17.15 -13.33 35.19
C ASN A 76 -18.43 -13.78 34.47
N ARG A 77 -18.46 -15.00 33.89
CA ARG A 77 -19.60 -15.51 33.09
C ARG A 77 -20.94 -15.50 33.80
N HIS A 78 -20.94 -15.59 35.13
CA HIS A 78 -22.16 -15.52 35.94
C HIS A 78 -22.93 -14.20 35.74
N MET A 79 -22.24 -13.13 35.35
CA MET A 79 -22.84 -11.83 35.04
C MET A 79 -23.67 -11.84 33.73
N LEU A 80 -23.54 -12.88 32.91
CA LEU A 80 -24.32 -13.10 31.69
C LEU A 80 -25.57 -13.97 31.91
N SER A 81 -25.93 -14.24 33.17
CA SER A 81 -27.11 -15.04 33.52
C SER A 81 -28.39 -14.40 32.97
N LEU A 82 -29.24 -15.22 32.35
CA LEU A 82 -30.53 -14.80 31.79
C LEU A 82 -31.72 -15.10 32.71
N TRP A 83 -31.45 -15.57 33.93
CA TRP A 83 -32.51 -15.90 34.89
C TRP A 83 -33.46 -14.72 35.15
N PRO A 84 -34.80 -14.95 35.19
CA PRO A 84 -35.49 -16.23 35.10
C PRO A 84 -35.82 -16.69 33.67
N GLU A 85 -35.55 -15.84 32.68
CA GLU A 85 -35.82 -16.14 31.28
C GLU A 85 -34.65 -16.94 30.69
N GLU A 86 -34.67 -18.26 30.92
CA GLU A 86 -33.70 -19.15 30.31
C GLU A 86 -33.88 -19.17 28.78
N VAL A 87 -32.80 -18.90 28.07
CA VAL A 87 -32.73 -19.13 26.62
C VAL A 87 -32.57 -20.63 26.38
N SER A 88 -33.19 -21.15 25.32
CA SER A 88 -33.00 -22.54 24.91
C SER A 88 -31.51 -22.88 24.87
N PRO A 89 -31.06 -24.01 25.47
CA PRO A 89 -29.64 -24.40 25.48
C PRO A 89 -29.00 -24.42 24.08
N GLU A 90 -29.78 -24.69 23.04
CA GLU A 90 -29.35 -24.70 21.64
C GLU A 90 -29.01 -23.31 21.08
N LEU A 91 -29.50 -22.26 21.73
CA LEU A 91 -29.28 -20.85 21.37
C LEU A 91 -28.21 -20.18 22.25
N VAL A 92 -27.72 -20.87 23.29
CA VAL A 92 -26.63 -20.35 24.12
C VAL A 92 -25.34 -20.41 23.31
N PRO A 93 -24.65 -19.28 23.09
CA PRO A 93 -23.41 -19.27 22.35
C PRO A 93 -22.31 -20.01 23.12
N ASP A 94 -21.41 -20.64 22.37
CA ASP A 94 -20.18 -21.19 22.94
C ASP A 94 -19.21 -20.03 23.27
N CYS A 95 -19.24 -19.61 24.54
CA CYS A 95 -18.40 -18.53 25.06
C CYS A 95 -16.89 -18.83 24.92
N ASP A 96 -16.49 -20.10 25.00
CA ASP A 96 -15.08 -20.48 24.86
C ASP A 96 -14.64 -20.36 23.39
N ALA A 97 -15.47 -20.83 22.46
CA ALA A 97 -15.20 -20.64 21.03
C ALA A 97 -15.14 -19.16 20.64
N ILE A 98 -16.02 -18.32 21.18
CA ILE A 98 -16.00 -16.87 20.95
C ILE A 98 -14.71 -16.26 21.51
N ALA A 99 -14.31 -16.63 22.74
CA ALA A 99 -13.07 -16.13 23.34
C ALA A 99 -11.84 -16.49 22.49
N GLU A 100 -11.76 -17.69 21.94
CA GLU A 100 -10.66 -18.09 21.04
C GLU A 100 -10.64 -17.28 19.74
N GLN A 101 -11.80 -17.02 19.13
CA GLN A 101 -11.88 -16.15 17.94
C GLN A 101 -11.43 -14.71 18.26
N LEU A 102 -11.84 -14.17 19.42
CA LEU A 102 -11.43 -12.84 19.88
C LEU A 102 -9.91 -12.76 20.12
N LYS A 103 -9.29 -13.79 20.71
CA LYS A 103 -7.82 -13.87 20.86
C LYS A 103 -7.14 -13.86 19.48
N GLY A 104 -7.66 -14.62 18.52
CA GLY A 104 -7.15 -14.62 17.15
C GLY A 104 -7.20 -13.23 16.51
N LEU A 105 -8.32 -12.53 16.66
CA LEU A 105 -8.47 -11.16 16.19
C LEU A 105 -7.55 -10.17 16.94
N GLN A 106 -7.33 -10.37 18.24
CA GLN A 106 -6.41 -9.58 19.05
C GLN A 106 -4.97 -9.69 18.52
N VAL A 107 -4.52 -10.89 18.17
CA VAL A 107 -3.20 -11.14 17.58
C VAL A 107 -3.05 -10.40 16.25
N LEU A 108 -4.07 -10.44 15.39
CA LEU A 108 -4.07 -9.66 14.15
C LEU A 108 -3.96 -8.16 14.44
N GLY A 109 -4.74 -7.64 15.40
CA GLY A 109 -4.70 -6.25 15.82
C GLY A 109 -3.31 -5.82 16.31
N TRP A 110 -2.65 -6.64 17.11
CA TRP A 110 -1.28 -6.40 17.58
C TRP A 110 -0.26 -6.39 16.44
N ASN A 111 -0.36 -7.35 15.51
CA ASN A 111 0.53 -7.39 14.35
C ASN A 111 0.40 -6.12 13.49
N VAL A 112 -0.83 -5.64 13.29
CA VAL A 112 -1.08 -4.37 12.60
C VAL A 112 -0.48 -3.19 13.38
N ALA A 113 -0.72 -3.10 14.69
CA ALA A 113 -0.20 -2.03 15.54
C ALA A 113 1.34 -1.98 15.55
N ILE A 114 2.01 -3.14 15.68
CA ILE A 114 3.47 -3.26 15.64
C ILE A 114 4.02 -2.78 14.31
N MET A 115 3.41 -3.21 13.20
CA MET A 115 3.84 -2.82 11.86
C MET A 115 3.68 -1.31 11.63
N ILE A 116 2.55 -0.71 12.05
CA ILE A 116 2.34 0.74 11.97
C ILE A 116 3.35 1.50 12.84
N ALA A 117 3.59 1.02 14.07
CA ALA A 117 4.56 1.63 14.98
C ALA A 117 5.99 1.60 14.41
N LYS A 118 6.39 0.48 13.78
CA LYS A 118 7.67 0.36 13.08
C LYS A 118 7.79 1.38 11.95
N TYR A 119 6.79 1.48 11.07
CA TYR A 119 6.82 2.46 9.99
C TYR A 119 6.87 3.90 10.49
N ARG A 120 6.11 4.21 11.55
CA ARG A 120 6.16 5.52 12.19
C ARG A 120 7.54 5.84 12.77
N HIS A 121 8.17 4.88 13.45
CA HIS A 121 9.50 5.07 14.03
C HIS A 121 10.57 5.37 12.97
N HIS A 122 10.42 4.80 11.77
CA HIS A 122 11.33 5.06 10.65
C HIS A 122 10.92 6.23 9.76
N ASP A 123 9.86 6.96 10.13
CA ASP A 123 9.30 8.07 9.35
C ASP A 123 8.98 7.66 7.90
N LEU A 124 8.38 6.47 7.77
CA LEU A 124 8.01 5.83 6.50
C LEU A 124 6.48 5.82 6.31
N PRO A 125 5.86 6.97 6.02
CA PRO A 125 4.43 7.02 5.71
C PRO A 125 4.11 6.19 4.46
N HIS A 126 2.92 5.56 4.45
CA HIS A 126 2.52 4.67 3.36
C HIS A 126 2.51 5.35 1.99
N GLY A 127 2.05 6.61 1.89
CA GLY A 127 2.04 7.35 0.63
C GLY A 127 3.41 7.38 -0.05
N PRO A 128 4.44 7.95 0.58
CA PRO A 128 5.82 7.92 0.07
C PRO A 128 6.39 6.52 -0.19
N LEU A 129 6.10 5.54 0.66
CA LEU A 129 6.52 4.14 0.42
C LEU A 129 5.91 3.56 -0.86
N ILE A 130 4.61 3.75 -1.06
CA ILE A 130 3.90 3.27 -2.26
C ILE A 130 4.49 3.95 -3.50
N ARG A 131 4.74 5.28 -3.47
CA ARG A 131 5.38 6.00 -4.58
C ARG A 131 6.75 5.43 -4.92
N TYR A 132 7.57 5.18 -3.91
CA TYR A 132 8.90 4.59 -4.09
C TYR A 132 8.82 3.23 -4.78
N HIS A 133 7.94 2.35 -4.29
CA HIS A 133 7.78 1.00 -4.85
C HIS A 133 7.22 1.01 -6.27
N ILE A 134 6.25 1.88 -6.58
CA ILE A 134 5.76 2.05 -7.96
C ILE A 134 6.91 2.47 -8.87
N VAL A 135 7.70 3.48 -8.50
CA VAL A 135 8.81 3.97 -9.34
C VAL A 135 9.91 2.90 -9.50
N ALA A 136 10.18 2.10 -8.47
CA ALA A 136 11.10 0.96 -8.54
C ALA A 136 10.61 -0.10 -9.53
N ALA A 137 9.33 -0.51 -9.43
CA ALA A 137 8.72 -1.49 -10.32
C ALA A 137 8.68 -1.01 -11.78
N ILE A 138 8.37 0.27 -12.01
CA ILE A 138 8.43 0.85 -13.36
C ILE A 138 9.85 0.72 -13.91
N ALA A 139 10.85 1.06 -13.11
CA ALA A 139 12.24 1.01 -13.54
C ALA A 139 12.69 -0.43 -13.87
N GLU A 140 12.29 -1.43 -13.09
CA GLU A 140 12.54 -2.85 -13.40
C GLU A 140 11.88 -3.27 -14.72
N VAL A 141 10.63 -2.87 -14.96
CA VAL A 141 9.94 -3.16 -16.21
C VAL A 141 10.64 -2.50 -17.41
N LEU A 142 11.16 -1.28 -17.25
CA LEU A 142 11.93 -0.61 -18.29
C LEU A 142 13.26 -1.31 -18.57
N ASP A 143 13.97 -1.78 -17.54
CA ASP A 143 15.22 -2.53 -17.70
C ASP A 143 15.00 -3.84 -18.47
N GLU A 144 13.88 -4.54 -18.22
CA GLU A 144 13.50 -5.77 -18.92
C GLU A 144 13.06 -5.54 -20.36
N ALA A 145 12.12 -4.61 -20.57
CA ALA A 145 11.47 -4.43 -21.86
C ALA A 145 12.26 -3.56 -22.83
N LEU A 146 13.10 -2.65 -22.32
CA LEU A 146 13.90 -1.70 -23.10
C LEU A 146 15.37 -1.71 -22.63
N PRO A 147 16.12 -2.80 -22.83
CA PRO A 147 17.47 -2.96 -22.28
C PRO A 147 18.48 -1.91 -22.79
N ASP A 148 18.24 -1.34 -23.98
CA ASP A 148 19.08 -0.28 -24.55
C ASP A 148 18.79 1.11 -23.94
N LEU A 149 17.67 1.27 -23.23
CA LEU A 149 17.32 2.49 -22.53
C LEU A 149 18.15 2.63 -21.26
N ARG A 150 19.25 3.39 -21.34
CA ARG A 150 20.11 3.62 -20.17
C ARG A 150 19.40 4.46 -19.10
N PRO A 151 19.38 4.01 -17.83
CA PRO A 151 18.88 4.80 -16.71
C PRO A 151 19.61 6.14 -16.61
N SER A 152 18.84 7.23 -16.63
CA SER A 152 19.37 8.59 -16.59
C SER A 152 18.48 9.48 -15.74
N ARG A 153 19.13 10.37 -14.98
CA ARG A 153 18.43 11.44 -14.25
C ARG A 153 17.86 12.49 -15.21
N GLY A 154 18.33 12.54 -16.46
CA GLY A 154 18.01 13.60 -17.42
C GLY A 154 18.85 14.86 -17.22
N THR A 155 18.50 15.90 -17.97
CA THR A 155 19.08 17.25 -17.89
C THR A 155 18.15 18.15 -17.08
N TYR A 156 18.69 18.84 -16.08
CA TYR A 156 17.92 19.79 -15.28
C TYR A 156 17.59 21.05 -16.10
N ASP A 157 16.32 21.42 -16.15
CA ASP A 157 15.87 22.69 -16.70
C ASP A 157 15.49 23.63 -15.55
N ALA A 158 16.19 24.77 -15.47
CA ALA A 158 15.98 25.77 -14.43
C ALA A 158 14.67 26.55 -14.57
N THR A 159 14.12 26.63 -15.79
CA THR A 159 12.87 27.36 -16.08
C THR A 159 11.67 26.61 -15.51
N THR A 160 11.62 25.31 -15.78
CA THR A 160 10.53 24.40 -15.38
C THR A 160 10.81 23.70 -14.05
N LYS A 161 12.05 23.81 -13.53
CA LYS A 161 12.54 23.18 -12.28
C LYS A 161 12.38 21.66 -12.27
N GLN A 162 12.55 21.03 -13.44
CA GLN A 162 12.37 19.59 -13.63
C GLN A 162 13.53 19.02 -14.45
N PHE A 163 13.75 17.72 -14.29
CA PHE A 163 14.67 16.99 -15.16
C PHE A 163 13.99 16.46 -16.42
N TYR A 164 14.57 16.72 -17.58
CA TYR A 164 14.08 16.26 -18.89
C TYR A 164 14.95 15.18 -19.49
N GLY A 165 14.32 14.27 -20.22
CA GLY A 165 14.97 13.15 -20.90
C GLY A 165 13.99 12.01 -21.09
N VAL A 166 14.32 11.08 -21.99
CA VAL A 166 13.45 9.94 -22.32
C VAL A 166 13.12 9.12 -21.08
N TYR A 167 14.13 8.76 -20.28
CA TYR A 167 13.93 7.93 -19.09
C TYR A 167 13.03 8.61 -18.02
N PRO A 168 13.31 9.85 -17.54
CA PRO A 168 12.41 10.53 -16.61
C PRO A 168 10.99 10.75 -17.17
N ALA A 169 10.85 11.03 -18.48
CA ALA A 169 9.54 11.20 -19.11
C ALA A 169 8.72 9.90 -19.11
N LEU A 170 9.34 8.76 -19.42
CA LEU A 170 8.68 7.46 -19.37
C LEU A 170 8.22 7.13 -17.95
N VAL A 171 9.10 7.27 -16.96
CA VAL A 171 8.75 6.96 -15.57
C VAL A 171 7.55 7.81 -15.11
N ARG A 172 7.56 9.11 -15.35
CA ARG A 172 6.44 9.99 -14.99
C ARG A 172 5.15 9.62 -15.73
N ARG A 173 5.25 9.30 -17.02
CA ARG A 173 4.05 8.94 -17.81
C ARG A 173 3.44 7.62 -17.35
N ILE A 174 4.26 6.62 -17.08
CA ILE A 174 3.80 5.32 -16.59
C ILE A 174 3.23 5.47 -15.18
N PHE A 175 3.87 6.24 -14.31
CA PHE A 175 3.36 6.54 -12.97
C PHE A 175 1.98 7.19 -13.04
N LEU A 176 1.81 8.20 -13.90
CA LEU A 176 0.51 8.84 -14.15
C LEU A 176 -0.53 7.82 -14.63
N GLU A 177 -0.16 6.90 -15.53
CA GLU A 177 -1.07 5.87 -16.04
C GLU A 177 -1.50 4.89 -14.93
N ILE A 178 -0.61 4.55 -14.00
CA ILE A 178 -0.91 3.67 -12.86
C ILE A 178 -1.81 4.37 -11.83
N THR A 179 -1.43 5.59 -11.44
CA THR A 179 -1.96 6.28 -10.24
C THR A 179 -2.99 7.36 -10.54
N GLY A 180 -3.05 7.85 -11.78
CA GLY A 180 -3.80 9.06 -12.13
C GLY A 180 -3.18 10.37 -11.64
N LEU A 181 -2.00 10.33 -11.02
CA LEU A 181 -1.32 11.49 -10.44
C LEU A 181 -0.20 12.03 -11.34
N ASN A 182 -0.21 13.34 -11.55
CA ASN A 182 0.89 14.05 -12.19
C ASN A 182 1.78 14.71 -11.13
N GLU A 183 2.82 14.01 -10.70
CA GLU A 183 3.69 14.41 -9.59
C GLU A 183 5.16 14.61 -10.01
N GLN A 184 5.89 15.39 -9.21
CA GLN A 184 7.33 15.55 -9.35
C GLN A 184 8.06 14.34 -8.74
N LEU A 185 8.54 13.44 -9.60
CA LEU A 185 9.22 12.19 -9.20
C LEU A 185 10.75 12.28 -9.19
N ASP A 186 11.33 13.48 -9.36
CA ASP A 186 12.77 13.68 -9.61
C ASP A 186 13.68 13.01 -8.58
N ARG A 187 13.30 13.10 -7.29
CA ARG A 187 14.04 12.46 -6.20
C ARG A 187 14.00 10.93 -6.32
N LEU A 188 12.83 10.35 -6.56
CA LEU A 188 12.65 8.90 -6.68
C LEU A 188 13.37 8.36 -7.92
N ILE A 189 13.27 9.08 -9.05
CA ILE A 189 14.00 8.75 -10.28
C ILE A 189 15.52 8.78 -10.02
N LYS A 190 16.01 9.83 -9.34
CA LYS A 190 17.43 9.92 -8.96
C LYS A 190 17.87 8.73 -8.10
N GLU A 191 17.11 8.39 -7.07
CA GLU A 191 17.42 7.26 -6.18
C GLU A 191 17.49 5.94 -6.97
N GLN A 192 16.53 5.69 -7.87
CA GLN A 192 16.53 4.50 -8.72
C GLN A 192 17.69 4.44 -9.72
N VAL A 193 18.07 5.58 -10.31
CA VAL A 193 19.23 5.66 -11.21
C VAL A 193 20.53 5.43 -10.45
N ASP A 194 20.63 5.95 -9.22
CA ASP A 194 21.84 5.81 -8.40
C ASP A 194 22.02 4.38 -7.89
N GLN A 195 20.93 3.68 -7.58
CA GLN A 195 20.95 2.26 -7.20
C GLN A 195 21.44 1.37 -8.35
N ARG A 196 21.06 1.66 -9.60
CA ARG A 196 21.47 0.89 -10.79
C ARG A 196 22.90 1.12 -11.26
N ARG A 197 23.57 2.14 -10.73
CA ARG A 197 24.98 2.47 -11.05
C ARG A 197 25.98 1.81 -10.10
N ARG A 198 25.50 1.23 -9.00
CA ARG A 198 26.32 0.51 -8.02
C ARG A 198 26.44 -0.96 -8.42
#